data_AF-A0A6A6DP51-F1
#
_entry.id   AF-A0A6A6DP51-F1
#
_cell.length_a   1.000
_cell.length_b   1.000
_cell.length_c   1.000
_cell.angle_alpha   90.00
_cell.angle_beta   90.00
_cell.angle_gamma   90.00
#
_symmetry.space_group_name_H-M   'P 1'
#
loop_
_entity.id
_entity.type
_entity.pdbx_description
1 polymer ?
#
loop_
_entity_poly.entity_id
_entity_poly.type
_entity_poly.pdbx_seq_one_letter_code
_entity_poly.pdbx_strand_id
1 'polypeptide(L)'
;MYNSLDGAIFSNNNRKWKRQDGKYKASTLENKVQELVSEKNPGEFMIDSWESEYSSKGKAFVCAMPAGNLAQPQRFRTYPVRESASANCKIWEAARATTADPTFFKRIALSREGHVKEEFVGAGVDVIIPATK
;
A
#
# COMPACT_ATOMS: atom_id res chain seq x y z
N MET A 1 5.47 -19.52 -0.05
CA MET A 1 5.14 -18.14 -0.47
C MET A 1 5.39 -17.14 0.65
N TYR A 2 4.75 -17.23 1.82
CA TYR A 2 5.03 -16.33 2.95
C TYR A 2 6.46 -16.43 3.49
N ASN A 3 6.92 -17.63 3.86
CA ASN A 3 8.27 -17.82 4.43
C ASN A 3 9.42 -17.31 3.53
N SER A 4 9.26 -17.39 2.20
CA SER A 4 10.23 -16.85 1.25
C SER A 4 10.18 -15.33 1.14
N LEU A 5 8.99 -14.74 1.25
CA LEU A 5 8.78 -13.29 1.24
C LEU A 5 9.36 -12.67 2.52
N ASP A 6 9.02 -13.24 3.67
CA ASP A 6 9.50 -12.81 4.99
C ASP A 6 11.02 -12.97 5.09
N GLY A 7 11.54 -14.09 4.60
CA GLY A 7 12.97 -14.35 4.52
C GLY A 7 13.71 -13.30 3.69
N ALA A 8 13.13 -12.81 2.59
CA ALA A 8 13.74 -11.73 1.81
C ALA A 8 13.65 -10.38 2.53
N ILE A 9 12.45 -10.01 3.01
CA ILE A 9 12.13 -8.69 3.55
C ILE A 9 12.82 -8.45 4.91
N PHE A 10 12.78 -9.42 5.80
CA PHE A 10 13.26 -9.29 7.18
C PHE A 10 14.62 -9.96 7.43
N SER A 11 15.33 -10.36 6.36
CA SER A 11 16.69 -10.89 6.46
C SER A 11 17.70 -9.88 7.01
N ASN A 12 18.81 -10.43 7.55
CA ASN A 12 20.00 -9.63 7.87
C ASN A 12 20.59 -8.93 6.64
N ASN A 13 20.50 -9.53 5.44
CA ASN A 13 20.99 -8.92 4.19
C ASN A 13 20.17 -7.69 3.78
N ASN A 14 18.90 -7.63 4.19
CA ASN A 14 18.03 -6.49 3.97
C ASN A 14 18.03 -5.47 5.13
N ARG A 15 18.73 -5.77 6.22
CA ARG A 15 18.80 -4.90 7.39
C ARG A 15 19.66 -3.67 7.12
N LYS A 16 19.21 -2.53 7.61
CA LYS A 16 19.90 -1.25 7.51
C LYS A 16 20.87 -1.06 8.67
N TRP A 17 21.86 -0.17 8.49
CA TRP A 17 22.79 0.18 9.56
C TRP A 17 22.08 0.97 10.66
N LYS A 18 22.55 0.84 11.91
CA LYS A 18 22.00 1.60 13.04
C LYS A 18 22.10 3.10 12.73
N ARG A 19 21.01 3.85 12.95
CA ARG A 19 20.78 5.29 12.64
C ARG A 19 20.14 5.62 11.28
N GLN A 20 19.91 4.66 10.39
CA GLN A 20 19.13 4.92 9.18
C GLN A 20 17.62 4.80 9.47
N ASP A 21 16.79 5.61 8.80
CA ASP A 21 15.32 5.56 8.94
C ASP A 21 14.72 4.22 8.50
N GLY A 22 13.95 3.56 9.38
CA GLY A 22 13.49 2.18 9.21
C GLY A 22 14.59 1.12 9.40
N LYS A 23 14.21 -0.03 9.95
CA LYS A 23 15.10 -1.18 10.22
C LYS A 23 15.53 -1.94 8.97
N TYR A 24 14.69 -1.98 7.93
CA TYR A 24 14.88 -2.76 6.71
C TYR A 24 14.78 -1.88 5.46
N LYS A 25 15.40 -2.30 4.35
CA LYS A 25 15.28 -1.55 3.08
C LYS A 25 13.87 -1.69 2.53
N ALA A 26 13.17 -0.56 2.44
CA ALA A 26 11.85 -0.45 1.84
C ALA A 26 11.80 -0.88 0.36
N SER A 27 12.90 -0.73 -0.37
CA SER A 27 13.01 -1.13 -1.78
C SER A 27 12.82 -2.64 -1.97
N THR A 28 13.27 -3.45 -1.02
CA THR A 28 13.11 -4.90 -1.09
C THR A 28 11.66 -5.31 -0.88
N LEU A 29 10.97 -4.66 0.06
CA LEU A 29 9.52 -4.83 0.25
C LEU A 29 8.76 -4.38 -1.00
N GLU A 30 9.09 -3.22 -1.56
CA GLU A 30 8.50 -2.70 -2.79
C GLU A 30 8.64 -3.67 -3.96
N ASN A 31 9.87 -4.13 -4.25
CA ASN A 31 10.12 -5.08 -5.32
C ASN A 31 9.33 -6.38 -5.13
N LYS A 32 9.25 -6.88 -3.89
CA LYS A 32 8.50 -8.10 -3.58
C LYS A 32 6.99 -7.90 -3.75
N VAL A 33 6.45 -6.75 -3.36
CA VAL A 33 5.05 -6.41 -3.59
C VAL A 33 4.76 -6.27 -5.10
N GLN A 34 5.64 -5.63 -5.86
CA GLN A 34 5.50 -5.50 -7.32
C GLN A 34 5.55 -6.85 -8.04
N GLU A 35 6.43 -7.75 -7.61
CA GLU A 35 6.51 -9.14 -8.09
C GLU A 35 5.19 -9.87 -7.84
N LEU A 36 4.66 -9.80 -6.60
CA LEU A 36 3.37 -10.40 -6.24
C LEU A 36 2.20 -9.84 -7.07
N VAL A 37 2.15 -8.52 -7.26
CA VAL A 37 1.10 -7.88 -8.08
C VAL A 37 1.21 -8.36 -9.52
N SER A 38 2.41 -8.40 -10.08
CA SER A 38 2.65 -8.89 -11.45
C SER A 38 2.23 -10.36 -11.61
N GLU A 39 2.60 -11.23 -10.66
CA GLU A 39 2.24 -12.65 -10.67
C GLU A 39 0.73 -12.88 -10.61
N LYS A 40 0.01 -12.09 -9.81
CA LYS A 40 -1.45 -12.20 -9.66
C LYS A 40 -2.22 -11.49 -10.76
N ASN A 41 -1.57 -10.58 -11.48
CA ASN A 41 -2.13 -9.76 -12.54
C ASN A 41 -3.53 -9.19 -12.21
N PRO A 42 -3.71 -8.49 -11.07
CA PRO A 42 -5.01 -7.94 -10.69
C PRO A 42 -5.41 -6.75 -11.57
N GLY A 43 -4.43 -6.05 -12.16
CA GLY A 43 -4.54 -4.75 -12.81
C GLY A 43 -3.34 -3.88 -12.39
N GLU A 44 -3.19 -2.70 -12.96
CA GLU A 44 -2.13 -1.76 -12.57
C GLU A 44 -2.57 -0.86 -11.41
N PHE A 45 -3.79 -0.32 -11.52
CA PHE A 45 -4.34 0.67 -10.61
C PHE A 45 -5.33 0.06 -9.64
N MET A 46 -5.52 0.71 -8.50
CA MET A 46 -6.50 0.27 -7.50
C MET A 46 -7.91 0.22 -8.11
N ILE A 47 -8.34 1.26 -8.83
CA ILE A 47 -9.66 1.30 -9.46
C ILE A 47 -9.67 0.43 -10.72
N ASP A 48 -10.46 -0.65 -10.71
CA ASP A 48 -10.57 -1.63 -11.81
C ASP A 48 -11.20 -1.01 -13.07
N SER A 49 -12.27 -0.23 -12.92
CA SER A 49 -12.82 0.66 -13.94
C SER A 49 -13.83 1.62 -13.30
N TRP A 50 -14.01 2.81 -13.86
CA TRP A 50 -15.06 3.74 -13.42
C TRP A 50 -16.46 3.35 -13.90
N GLU A 51 -16.55 2.43 -14.88
CA GLU A 51 -17.78 2.09 -15.60
C GLU A 51 -18.38 0.73 -15.20
N SER A 52 -17.61 -0.19 -14.62
CA SER A 52 -18.13 -1.49 -14.20
C SER A 52 -18.57 -1.47 -12.74
N GLU A 53 -19.88 -1.42 -12.50
CA GLU A 53 -20.47 -1.65 -11.17
C GLU A 53 -20.15 -3.04 -10.61
N TYR A 54 -19.67 -3.96 -11.46
CA TYR A 54 -19.39 -5.35 -11.15
C TYR A 54 -17.95 -5.73 -11.54
N SER A 55 -17.02 -5.63 -10.58
CA SER A 55 -15.75 -6.36 -10.68
C SER A 55 -16.00 -7.83 -10.35
N SER A 56 -15.61 -8.74 -11.26
CA SER A 56 -15.67 -10.19 -11.02
C SER A 56 -14.76 -10.64 -9.86
N LYS A 57 -13.86 -9.77 -9.40
CA LYS A 57 -12.89 -10.00 -8.31
C LYS A 57 -13.40 -9.51 -6.94
N GLY A 58 -14.56 -8.85 -6.89
CA GLY A 58 -15.12 -8.27 -5.67
C GLY A 58 -14.58 -6.87 -5.35
N LYS A 59 -15.13 -6.24 -4.30
CA LYS A 59 -14.75 -4.91 -3.84
C LYS A 59 -13.76 -5.02 -2.68
N ALA A 60 -12.70 -4.24 -2.72
CA ALA A 60 -11.68 -4.22 -1.67
C ALA A 60 -11.19 -2.81 -1.39
N PHE A 61 -10.62 -2.62 -0.20
CA PHE A 61 -9.90 -1.41 0.14
C PHE A 61 -8.77 -1.71 1.11
N VAL A 62 -7.77 -0.83 1.13
CA VAL A 62 -6.66 -0.86 2.08
C VAL A 62 -6.48 0.51 2.72
N CYS A 63 -5.93 0.54 3.94
CA CYS A 63 -5.75 1.78 4.70
C CYS A 63 -4.29 2.13 4.94
N ALA A 64 -3.97 3.41 4.82
CA ALA A 64 -2.74 3.99 5.34
C ALA A 64 -3.02 5.33 6.01
N MET A 65 -2.18 5.71 6.97
CA MET A 65 -2.31 7.00 7.65
C MET A 65 -1.46 8.04 6.92
N PRO A 66 -2.03 9.18 6.48
CA PRO A 66 -1.26 10.32 6.03
C PRO A 66 -0.34 10.81 7.16
N ALA A 67 0.94 11.02 6.89
CA ALA A 67 1.89 11.45 7.90
C ALA A 67 1.57 12.84 8.47
N GLY A 68 0.89 13.69 7.69
CA GLY A 68 0.40 15.01 8.12
C GLY A 68 -0.92 14.97 8.91
N ASN A 69 -1.64 13.84 8.91
CA ASN A 69 -2.90 13.68 9.62
C ASN A 69 -3.11 12.22 10.05
N LEU A 70 -2.52 11.85 11.19
CA LEU A 70 -2.61 10.50 11.75
C LEU A 70 -3.98 10.18 12.37
N ALA A 71 -4.89 11.16 12.49
CA ALA A 71 -6.22 10.96 13.05
C ALA A 71 -7.23 10.42 12.02
N GLN A 72 -6.94 10.56 10.72
CA GLN A 72 -7.85 10.18 9.65
C GLN A 72 -7.18 9.24 8.65
N PRO A 73 -7.52 7.94 8.63
CA PRO A 73 -6.95 7.00 7.66
C PRO A 73 -7.43 7.30 6.24
N GLN A 74 -6.50 7.22 5.29
CA GLN A 74 -6.80 7.23 3.88
C GLN A 74 -7.15 5.83 3.41
N ARG A 75 -8.29 5.69 2.73
CA ARG A 75 -8.76 4.42 2.14
C ARG A 75 -8.48 4.40 0.65
N PHE A 76 -7.61 3.49 0.20
CA PHE A 76 -7.41 3.19 -1.22
C PHE A 76 -8.36 2.07 -1.63
N ARG A 77 -9.20 2.28 -2.64
CA ARG A 77 -10.33 1.39 -2.95
C ARG A 77 -10.25 0.85 -4.38
N THR A 78 -10.83 -0.32 -4.59
CA THR A 78 -10.97 -0.89 -5.93
C THR A 78 -12.19 -0.41 -6.71
N TYR A 79 -13.02 0.40 -6.07
CA TYR A 79 -14.27 0.91 -6.60
C TYR A 79 -14.37 2.42 -6.39
N PRO A 80 -15.05 3.12 -7.30
CA PRO A 80 -15.26 4.55 -7.17
C PRO A 80 -16.25 4.88 -6.03
N VAL A 81 -16.06 6.05 -5.40
CA VAL A 81 -16.98 6.59 -4.40
C VAL A 81 -17.27 8.05 -4.76
N ARG A 82 -18.55 8.43 -4.70
CA ARG A 82 -19.01 9.78 -5.06
C ARG A 82 -18.45 10.87 -4.14
N GLU A 83 -18.33 10.56 -2.85
CA GLU A 83 -17.77 11.44 -1.83
C GLU A 83 -16.39 10.92 -1.42
N SER A 84 -15.38 11.80 -1.30
CA SER A 84 -14.00 11.44 -0.95
C SER A 84 -13.33 10.45 -1.92
N ALA A 85 -13.38 10.75 -3.23
CA ALA A 85 -12.63 10.01 -4.23
C ALA A 85 -11.14 9.98 -3.84
N SER A 86 -10.68 8.82 -3.36
CA SER A 86 -9.26 8.59 -3.14
C SER A 86 -8.58 8.61 -4.50
N ALA A 87 -7.47 9.35 -4.64
CA ALA A 87 -6.72 9.35 -5.88
C ALA A 87 -6.34 7.92 -6.28
N ASN A 88 -6.53 7.62 -7.56
CA ASN A 88 -6.23 6.30 -8.11
C ASN A 88 -4.72 6.10 -8.12
N CYS A 89 -4.21 5.25 -7.23
CA CYS A 89 -2.80 4.87 -7.17
C CYS A 89 -2.60 3.45 -7.69
N LYS A 90 -1.36 3.05 -7.91
CA LYS A 90 -1.04 1.67 -8.29
C LYS A 90 -1.29 0.73 -7.12
N ILE A 91 -1.64 -0.52 -7.41
CA ILE A 91 -1.94 -1.51 -6.36
C ILE A 91 -0.74 -1.72 -5.44
N TRP A 92 0.48 -1.75 -6.00
CA TRP A 92 1.70 -1.91 -5.20
C TRP A 92 1.98 -0.70 -4.29
N GLU A 93 1.59 0.51 -4.71
CA GLU A 93 1.75 1.73 -3.91
C GLU A 93 0.84 1.69 -2.67
N ALA A 94 -0.41 1.29 -2.86
CA ALA A 94 -1.37 1.13 -1.78
C ALA A 94 -0.91 0.04 -0.78
N ALA A 95 -0.47 -1.11 -1.29
CA ALA A 95 0.08 -2.19 -0.45
C ALA A 95 1.34 -1.74 0.32
N ARG A 96 2.22 -0.96 -0.33
CA ARG A 96 3.43 -0.43 0.30
C ARG A 96 3.12 0.62 1.37
N ALA A 97 2.11 1.46 1.16
CA ALA A 97 1.63 2.44 2.13
C ALA A 97 1.07 1.78 3.40
N THR A 98 0.22 0.77 3.23
CA THR A 98 -0.36 0.00 4.35
C THR A 98 0.70 -0.70 5.21
N THR A 99 1.80 -1.14 4.59
CA THR A 99 2.89 -1.88 5.27
C THR A 99 4.02 -0.98 5.77
N ALA A 100 3.93 0.35 5.61
CA ALA A 100 4.95 1.30 6.01
C ALA A 100 4.96 1.57 7.52
N ASP A 101 5.16 0.53 8.33
CA ASP A 101 5.36 0.68 9.77
C ASP A 101 6.68 1.44 10.04
N PRO A 102 6.64 2.60 10.73
CA PRO A 102 7.82 3.43 10.98
C PRO A 102 8.97 2.71 11.71
N THR A 103 8.67 1.65 12.48
CA THR A 103 9.69 0.87 13.18
C THR A 103 10.50 0.00 12.21
N PHE A 104 9.88 -0.45 11.12
CA PHE A 104 10.46 -1.41 10.18
C PHE A 104 10.90 -0.77 8.87
N PHE A 105 10.14 0.15 8.33
CA PHE A 105 10.36 0.71 7.01
C PHE A 105 10.21 2.23 7.01
N LYS A 106 10.99 2.88 6.15
CA LYS A 106 10.76 4.30 5.82
C LYS A 106 9.34 4.50 5.28
N ARG A 107 8.82 5.72 5.47
CA ARG A 107 7.55 6.18 4.88
C ARG A 107 7.58 6.08 3.36
N ILE A 108 6.40 5.97 2.75
CA ILE A 108 6.24 6.09 1.29
C ILE A 108 5.67 7.46 0.94
N ALA A 109 6.25 8.12 -0.06
CA ALA A 109 5.71 9.33 -0.64
C ALA A 109 4.94 8.95 -1.91
N LEU A 110 3.64 9.21 -1.93
CA LEU A 110 2.80 9.01 -3.11
C LEU A 110 2.60 10.34 -3.81
N SER A 111 2.86 10.37 -5.11
CA SER A 111 2.59 11.53 -5.97
C SER A 111 1.25 11.29 -6.66
N ARG A 112 0.30 12.23 -6.54
CA ARG A 112 -0.98 12.16 -7.26
C ARG A 112 -0.91 13.15 -8.43
N GLU A 113 -1.56 12.83 -9.55
CA GLU A 113 -1.64 13.75 -10.70
C GLU A 113 -2.14 15.13 -10.24
N GLY A 114 -1.30 16.16 -10.40
CA GLY A 114 -1.63 17.54 -10.02
C GLY A 114 -1.52 17.91 -8.53
N HIS A 115 -1.09 17.02 -7.63
CA HIS A 115 -0.98 17.32 -6.20
C HIS A 115 0.44 17.18 -5.63
N VAL A 116 0.66 17.83 -4.48
CA VAL A 116 1.88 17.72 -3.67
C VAL A 116 2.06 16.27 -3.20
N LYS A 117 3.32 15.81 -3.16
CA LYS A 117 3.68 14.50 -2.62
C LYS A 117 3.20 14.37 -1.17
N GLU A 118 2.37 13.37 -0.91
CA GLU A 118 1.85 13.07 0.43
C GLU A 118 2.57 11.82 0.97
N GLU A 119 3.07 11.91 2.21
CA GLU A 119 3.72 10.78 2.87
C GLU A 119 2.72 9.92 3.64
N PHE A 120 2.93 8.60 3.64
CA PHE A 120 2.08 7.64 4.33
C PHE A 120 2.88 6.72 5.25
N VAL A 121 2.26 6.37 6.37
CA VAL A 121 2.67 5.30 7.28
C VAL A 121 1.59 4.22 7.34
N GLY A 122 2.00 2.99 7.63
CA GLY A 122 1.09 1.89 7.83
C GLY A 122 0.13 2.19 8.98
N ALA A 123 -1.14 1.84 8.82
CA ALA A 123 -2.19 2.23 9.76
C ALA A 123 -2.18 1.46 11.10
N GLY A 124 -1.16 0.64 11.37
CA GLY A 124 -1.22 -0.34 12.46
C GLY A 124 -2.22 -1.45 12.12
N VAL A 125 -2.13 -2.56 12.85
CA VAL A 125 -2.94 -3.77 12.67
C VAL A 125 -4.41 -3.44 12.83
N ASP A 126 -5.15 -3.12 11.76
CA ASP A 126 -6.62 -3.16 11.77
C ASP A 126 -7.36 -3.06 10.43
N VAL A 127 -6.71 -2.94 9.25
CA VAL A 127 -7.52 -2.85 8.01
C VAL A 127 -6.89 -3.48 6.76
N ILE A 128 -7.12 -4.79 6.62
CA ILE A 128 -7.39 -5.42 5.31
C ILE A 128 -8.81 -5.98 5.45
N ILE A 129 -9.82 -5.15 5.19
CA ILE A 129 -11.22 -5.58 5.28
C ILE A 129 -11.72 -5.84 3.84
N PRO A 130 -12.10 -7.08 3.48
CA PRO A 130 -12.88 -7.27 2.25
C PRO A 130 -14.13 -6.41 2.38
N ALA A 131 -14.46 -5.61 1.35
CA ALA A 131 -15.69 -4.82 1.42
C ALA A 131 -16.86 -5.81 1.38
N THR A 132 -17.46 -6.07 2.55
CA THR A 132 -18.66 -6.88 2.64
C THR A 132 -19.77 -6.23 1.84
N LYS A 133 -20.55 -7.07 1.16
CA LYS A 133 -21.79 -6.69 0.49
C LYS A 133 -22.78 -6.07 1.47
#